data_AF-A0A8T7D741-F1
#
_entry.id   AF-A0A8T7D741-F1
#
_cell.length_a   1.000
_cell.length_b   1.000
_cell.length_c   1.000
_cell.angle_alpha   90.00
_cell.angle_beta   90.00
_cell.angle_gamma   90.00
#
_symmetry.space_group_name_H-M   'P 1'
#
loop_
_entity.id
_entity.type
_entity.pdbx_description
1 polymer ?
#
loop_
_entity_poly.entity_id
_entity_poly.type
_entity_poly.pdbx_seq_one_letter_code
_entity_poly.pdbx_strand_id
1 'polypeptide(L)'
;MAAIKTHTLIFGLGPAGTGKSYCAAAMAAQALISGDIDRIIFTRPAVEAGNSMGFLPGKLDEKFDPYFSAFKSCLISNAGKGVIECALKNGNITVEPLAYMRGKTFNRAFVVLDEAQNCTPEEIKMFMTRIGEQSTVVISGDLSQSDIRCYSGLHDAICRTHAVKGVYVHEFEYADIVRSDIVKDIIMCYDDAEHKMQKYRSDCG
;
A
#
# COMPACT_ATOMS: atom_id res chain seq x y z
N MET A 1 -2.30 -3.97 -14.35
CA MET A 1 -2.49 -5.42 -14.05
C MET A 1 -1.39 -6.33 -14.64
N ALA A 2 -0.86 -6.10 -15.84
CA ALA A 2 0.15 -6.99 -16.46
C ALA A 2 1.46 -7.13 -15.65
N ALA A 3 1.89 -6.07 -14.96
CA ALA A 3 3.14 -6.08 -14.19
C ALA A 3 3.11 -6.98 -12.95
N ILE A 4 1.97 -7.05 -12.25
CA ILE A 4 1.82 -7.85 -11.02
C ILE A 4 1.86 -9.37 -11.30
N LYS A 5 1.59 -9.79 -12.54
CA LYS A 5 1.74 -11.21 -12.93
C LYS A 5 3.20 -11.63 -13.23
N THR A 6 4.11 -10.68 -13.36
CA THR A 6 5.48 -10.93 -13.89
C THR A 6 6.60 -10.46 -12.96
N HIS A 7 6.27 -9.68 -11.93
CA HIS A 7 7.23 -9.08 -11.01
C HIS A 7 6.97 -9.53 -9.58
N THR A 8 8.04 -9.70 -8.81
CA THR A 8 7.99 -10.09 -7.41
C THR A 8 7.74 -8.90 -6.50
N LEU A 9 8.34 -7.73 -6.79
CA LEU A 9 8.17 -6.51 -6.01
C LEU A 9 7.69 -5.36 -6.89
N ILE A 10 6.64 -4.70 -6.46
CA ILE A 10 5.95 -3.68 -7.25
C ILE A 10 5.69 -2.46 -6.41
N PHE A 11 6.14 -1.32 -6.89
CA PHE A 11 5.80 -0.02 -6.33
C PHE A 11 4.59 0.53 -7.08
N GLY A 12 3.52 0.82 -6.36
CA GLY A 12 2.35 1.53 -6.89
C GLY A 12 2.31 2.95 -6.34
N LEU A 13 2.67 3.93 -7.16
CA LEU A 13 2.82 5.32 -6.75
C LEU A 13 1.71 6.19 -7.32
N GLY A 14 1.25 7.18 -6.58
CA GLY A 14 0.40 8.24 -7.14
C GLY A 14 -0.71 8.67 -6.18
N PRO A 15 -1.60 9.58 -6.63
CA PRO A 15 -2.59 10.22 -5.76
C PRO A 15 -3.57 9.29 -5.06
N ALA A 16 -4.13 9.72 -3.93
CA ALA A 16 -5.23 9.01 -3.27
C ALA A 16 -6.45 8.88 -4.20
N GLY A 17 -6.95 7.65 -4.40
CA GLY A 17 -8.11 7.39 -5.26
C GLY A 17 -7.79 7.01 -6.72
N THR A 18 -6.52 6.86 -7.08
CA THR A 18 -6.09 6.34 -8.40
C THR A 18 -6.19 4.82 -8.56
N GLY A 19 -6.79 4.12 -7.58
CA GLY A 19 -7.02 2.67 -7.69
C GLY A 19 -5.83 1.78 -7.33
N LYS A 20 -4.72 2.31 -6.80
CA LYS A 20 -3.53 1.54 -6.37
C LYS A 20 -3.88 0.31 -5.53
N SER A 21 -4.54 0.54 -4.39
CA SER A 21 -4.94 -0.52 -3.46
C SER A 21 -6.05 -1.42 -4.04
N TYR A 22 -6.90 -0.88 -4.94
CA TYR A 22 -7.93 -1.65 -5.63
C TYR A 22 -7.32 -2.66 -6.61
N CYS A 23 -6.38 -2.23 -7.45
CA CYS A 23 -5.67 -3.12 -8.36
C CYS A 23 -4.89 -4.21 -7.61
N ALA A 24 -4.24 -3.86 -6.51
CA ALA A 24 -3.57 -4.84 -5.65
C ALA A 24 -4.55 -5.87 -5.08
N ALA A 25 -5.69 -5.43 -4.54
CA ALA A 25 -6.72 -6.30 -3.99
C ALA A 25 -7.32 -7.24 -5.04
N ALA A 26 -7.69 -6.73 -6.21
CA ALA A 26 -8.24 -7.56 -7.29
C ALA A 26 -7.29 -8.69 -7.70
N MET A 27 -5.99 -8.41 -7.73
CA MET A 27 -4.97 -9.38 -8.09
C MET A 27 -4.67 -10.37 -6.96
N ALA A 28 -4.65 -9.90 -5.72
CA ALA A 28 -4.53 -10.78 -4.55
C ALA A 28 -5.69 -11.77 -4.48
N ALA A 29 -6.93 -11.30 -4.72
CA ALA A 29 -8.11 -12.15 -4.78
C ALA A 29 -7.98 -13.22 -5.88
N GLN A 30 -7.60 -12.82 -7.09
CA GLN A 30 -7.45 -13.75 -8.20
C GLN A 30 -6.40 -14.84 -7.91
N ALA A 31 -5.25 -14.45 -7.36
CA ALA A 31 -4.16 -15.37 -7.01
C ALA A 31 -4.54 -16.33 -5.88
N LEU A 32 -5.34 -15.86 -4.91
CA LEU A 32 -5.84 -16.70 -3.82
C LEU A 32 -6.82 -17.75 -4.35
N ILE A 33 -7.72 -17.38 -5.26
CA ILE A 33 -8.71 -18.29 -5.84
C ILE A 33 -8.05 -19.34 -6.75
N SER A 34 -7.03 -18.96 -7.51
CA SER A 34 -6.29 -19.89 -8.39
C SER A 34 -5.38 -20.84 -7.62
N GLY A 35 -5.12 -20.58 -6.34
CA GLY A 35 -4.18 -21.37 -5.53
C GLY A 35 -2.71 -21.05 -5.80
N ASP A 36 -2.43 -19.95 -6.51
CA ASP A 36 -1.08 -19.47 -6.78
C ASP A 36 -0.39 -19.00 -5.48
N ILE A 37 -1.19 -18.53 -4.53
CA ILE A 37 -0.79 -18.14 -3.18
C ILE A 37 -1.69 -18.82 -2.14
N ASP A 38 -1.18 -18.96 -0.93
CA ASP A 38 -1.92 -19.51 0.20
C ASP A 38 -2.46 -18.41 1.14
N ARG A 39 -1.90 -17.20 1.05
CA ARG A 39 -2.20 -16.12 1.98
C ARG A 39 -2.10 -14.72 1.38
N ILE A 40 -2.91 -13.81 1.92
CA ILE A 40 -2.85 -12.36 1.68
C ILE A 40 -2.48 -11.68 2.99
N ILE A 41 -1.46 -10.81 2.98
CA ILE A 41 -1.08 -10.01 4.14
C ILE A 41 -1.26 -8.55 3.76
N PHE A 42 -2.12 -7.84 4.49
CA PHE A 42 -2.25 -6.39 4.39
C PHE A 42 -1.57 -5.73 5.59
N THR A 43 -0.69 -4.78 5.33
CA THR A 43 0.04 -4.06 6.36
C THR A 43 0.16 -2.57 6.03
N ARG A 44 0.33 -1.76 7.07
CA ARG A 44 0.44 -0.31 7.00
C ARG A 44 1.41 0.15 8.11
N PRO A 45 2.23 1.19 7.91
CA PRO A 45 3.06 1.73 8.97
C PRO A 45 2.17 2.35 10.06
N ALA A 46 2.66 2.35 11.29
CA ALA A 46 2.00 3.02 12.41
C ALA A 46 2.36 4.52 12.34
N VAL A 47 1.74 5.27 11.42
CA VAL A 47 1.93 6.73 11.36
C VAL A 47 0.67 7.45 11.81
N GLU A 48 0.91 8.36 12.74
CA GLU A 48 -0.07 9.17 13.45
C GLU A 48 -0.44 10.37 12.60
N ALA A 49 -1.61 10.31 11.95
CA ALA A 49 -2.21 11.48 11.31
C ALA A 49 -2.63 12.50 12.39
N GLY A 50 -1.69 13.30 12.88
CA GLY A 50 -1.93 14.52 13.68
C GLY A 50 -2.62 14.36 15.05
N ASN A 51 -3.09 13.17 15.40
CA ASN A 51 -3.59 12.82 16.72
C ASN A 51 -2.86 11.56 17.14
N SER A 52 -2.38 11.54 18.38
CA SER A 52 -2.01 10.29 19.05
C SER A 52 -3.07 9.26 18.70
N MET A 53 -2.65 8.02 18.41
CA MET A 53 -3.58 6.91 18.40
C MET A 53 -4.13 6.78 19.84
N GLY A 54 -5.07 7.67 20.19
CA GLY A 54 -5.83 7.62 21.41
C GLY A 54 -6.40 6.24 21.41
N PHE A 55 -6.11 5.51 22.48
CA PHE A 55 -6.56 4.16 22.73
C PHE A 55 -8.00 4.01 22.23
N LEU A 56 -8.19 3.54 20.99
CA LEU A 56 -9.49 3.03 20.58
C LEU A 56 -9.72 1.84 21.53
N PRO A 57 -10.75 1.82 22.37
CA PRO A 57 -11.02 0.63 23.16
C PRO A 57 -11.41 -0.50 22.18
N GLY A 58 -10.74 -1.65 22.25
CA GLY A 58 -10.97 -2.76 21.32
C GLY A 58 -9.74 -3.61 21.06
N LYS A 59 -9.94 -4.78 20.45
CA LYS A 59 -8.83 -5.65 20.00
C LYS A 59 -8.09 -4.98 18.82
N LEU A 60 -6.81 -5.34 18.60
CA LEU A 60 -5.95 -4.69 17.59
C LEU A 60 -6.51 -4.76 16.16
N ASP A 61 -7.26 -5.82 15.86
CA ASP A 61 -8.00 -6.05 14.61
C ASP A 61 -9.13 -5.02 14.39
N GLU A 62 -9.93 -4.72 15.42
CA GLU A 62 -11.04 -3.75 15.35
C GLU A 62 -10.55 -2.32 15.05
N LYS A 63 -9.31 -1.99 15.44
CA LYS A 63 -8.71 -0.67 15.18
C LYS A 63 -8.19 -0.51 13.75
N PHE A 64 -7.84 -1.61 13.11
CA PHE A 64 -7.26 -1.61 11.76
C PHE A 64 -8.31 -1.86 10.66
N ASP A 65 -9.51 -2.32 11.04
CA ASP A 65 -10.62 -2.57 10.12
C ASP A 65 -10.99 -1.38 9.21
N PRO A 66 -10.97 -0.10 9.67
CA PRO A 66 -11.25 1.04 8.78
C PRO A 66 -10.29 1.16 7.60
N TYR A 67 -9.00 0.87 7.81
CA TYR A 67 -7.97 0.95 6.75
C TYR A 67 -8.05 -0.22 5.78
N PHE A 68 -8.54 -1.36 6.25
CA PHE A 68 -8.70 -2.56 5.43
C PHE A 68 -10.02 -2.59 4.65
N SER A 69 -11.04 -1.85 5.09
CA SER A 69 -12.41 -1.93 4.55
C SER A 69 -12.50 -1.79 3.02
N ALA A 70 -11.79 -0.83 2.42
CA ALA A 70 -11.77 -0.65 0.97
C ALA A 70 -11.11 -1.83 0.25
N PHE A 71 -9.98 -2.31 0.79
CA PHE A 71 -9.27 -3.47 0.27
C PHE A 71 -10.14 -4.74 0.37
N LYS A 72 -10.75 -4.97 1.54
CA LYS A 72 -11.70 -6.06 1.81
C LYS A 72 -12.89 -6.05 0.86
N SER A 73 -13.47 -4.90 0.61
CA SER A 73 -14.60 -4.75 -0.31
C SER A 73 -14.22 -5.16 -1.73
N CYS A 74 -13.02 -4.79 -2.18
CA CYS A 74 -12.49 -5.21 -3.47
C CYS A 74 -12.18 -6.73 -3.50
N LEU A 75 -11.62 -7.30 -2.42
CA LEU A 75 -11.46 -8.75 -2.32
C LEU A 75 -12.81 -9.47 -2.46
N ILE A 76 -13.84 -8.98 -1.76
CA ILE A 76 -15.20 -9.55 -1.80
C ILE A 76 -15.82 -9.46 -3.19
N SER A 77 -15.65 -8.35 -3.90
CA SER A 77 -16.19 -8.21 -5.26
C SER A 77 -15.54 -9.15 -6.27
N ASN A 78 -14.29 -9.56 -6.03
CA ASN A 78 -13.54 -10.43 -6.94
C ASN A 78 -13.60 -11.92 -6.57
N ALA A 79 -13.66 -12.25 -5.28
CA ALA A 79 -13.64 -13.64 -4.78
C ALA A 79 -14.97 -14.14 -4.21
N GLY A 80 -15.92 -13.24 -3.97
CA GLY A 80 -17.16 -13.53 -3.27
C GLY A 80 -17.02 -13.47 -1.75
N LYS A 81 -18.10 -13.02 -1.10
CA LYS A 81 -18.13 -12.74 0.35
C LYS A 81 -17.78 -13.94 1.21
N GLY A 82 -18.40 -15.09 0.94
CA GLY A 82 -18.18 -16.31 1.74
C GLY A 82 -16.73 -16.81 1.71
N VAL A 83 -16.05 -16.69 0.56
CA VAL A 83 -14.64 -17.07 0.41
C VAL A 83 -13.76 -16.16 1.27
N ILE A 84 -13.94 -14.85 1.17
CA ILE A 84 -13.13 -13.88 1.92
C ILE A 84 -13.36 -13.98 3.42
N GLU A 85 -14.60 -14.14 3.87
CA GLU A 85 -14.90 -14.32 5.31
C GLU A 85 -14.29 -15.61 5.86
N CYS A 86 -14.34 -16.70 5.09
CA CYS A 86 -13.68 -17.96 5.45
C CYS A 86 -12.16 -17.80 5.53
N ALA A 87 -11.55 -17.16 4.52
CA ALA A 87 -10.11 -16.93 4.46
C ALA A 87 -9.60 -16.02 5.59
N LEU A 88 -10.38 -14.99 5.98
CA LEU A 88 -10.10 -14.18 7.16
C LEU A 88 -10.16 -15.02 8.44
N LYS A 89 -11.23 -15.81 8.62
CA LYS A 89 -11.41 -16.65 9.81
C LYS A 89 -10.32 -17.71 9.95
N ASN A 90 -9.84 -18.26 8.85
CA ASN A 90 -8.80 -19.28 8.82
C ASN A 90 -7.38 -18.70 8.90
N GLY A 91 -7.23 -17.36 8.88
CA GLY A 91 -5.93 -16.69 8.91
C GLY A 91 -5.18 -16.72 7.58
N ASN A 92 -5.82 -17.11 6.47
CA ASN A 92 -5.26 -16.96 5.13
C ASN A 92 -5.16 -15.48 4.74
N ILE A 93 -6.07 -14.64 5.23
CA ILE A 93 -5.99 -13.18 5.05
C ILE A 93 -5.70 -12.56 6.41
N THR A 94 -4.57 -11.87 6.55
CA THR A 94 -4.19 -11.19 7.79
C THR A 94 -4.02 -9.69 7.57
N VAL A 95 -4.42 -8.92 8.58
CA VAL A 95 -4.27 -7.47 8.63
C VAL A 95 -3.44 -7.16 9.86
N GLU A 96 -2.22 -6.68 9.67
CA GLU A 96 -1.25 -6.52 10.76
C GLU A 96 -0.43 -5.24 10.59
N PRO A 97 -0.04 -4.55 11.67
CA PRO A 97 0.87 -3.39 11.59
C PRO A 97 2.24 -3.77 11.01
N LEU A 98 2.93 -2.82 10.37
CA LEU A 98 4.24 -3.05 9.76
C LEU A 98 5.27 -3.64 10.76
N ALA A 99 5.20 -3.21 12.02
CA ALA A 99 6.09 -3.70 13.08
C ALA A 99 6.02 -5.23 13.28
N TYR A 100 4.86 -5.86 12.98
CA TYR A 100 4.64 -7.29 13.13
C TYR A 100 5.21 -8.10 11.97
N MET A 101 5.74 -7.44 10.94
CA MET A 101 6.42 -8.11 9.82
C MET A 101 7.85 -8.54 10.17
N ARG A 102 8.41 -8.01 11.26
CA ARG A 102 9.74 -8.40 11.75
C ARG A 102 9.79 -9.90 12.03
N GLY A 103 10.85 -10.55 11.54
CA GLY A 103 11.06 -11.99 11.75
C GLY A 103 10.15 -12.92 10.92
N LYS A 104 9.24 -12.39 10.09
CA LYS A 104 8.42 -13.19 9.17
C LYS A 104 9.12 -13.40 7.83
N THR A 105 8.75 -14.46 7.12
CA THR A 105 9.10 -14.66 5.71
C THR A 105 7.82 -14.80 4.91
N PHE A 106 7.76 -14.14 3.76
CA PHE A 106 6.62 -14.10 2.86
C PHE A 106 6.74 -15.20 1.81
N ASN A 107 6.40 -16.44 2.17
CA ASN A 107 6.32 -17.55 1.21
C ASN A 107 4.88 -17.73 0.74
N ARG A 108 4.69 -18.00 -0.56
CA ARG A 108 3.38 -18.27 -1.18
C ARG A 108 2.32 -17.24 -0.77
N ALA A 109 2.70 -15.97 -0.82
CA ALA A 109 1.93 -14.87 -0.23
C ALA A 109 1.80 -13.69 -1.17
N PHE A 110 0.64 -13.03 -1.14
CA PHE A 110 0.48 -11.69 -1.69
C PHE A 110 0.51 -10.68 -0.54
N VAL A 111 1.51 -9.81 -0.51
CA VAL A 111 1.72 -8.88 0.60
C VAL A 111 1.56 -7.46 0.11
N VAL A 112 0.78 -6.65 0.82
CA VAL A 112 0.56 -5.23 0.53
C VAL A 112 1.05 -4.41 1.72
N LEU A 113 2.03 -3.55 1.48
CA LEU A 113 2.38 -2.45 2.38
C LEU A 113 1.75 -1.18 1.82
N ASP A 114 0.64 -0.76 2.42
CA ASP A 114 -0.04 0.47 2.02
C ASP A 114 0.51 1.68 2.78
N GLU A 115 0.39 2.85 2.16
CA GLU A 115 0.79 4.14 2.73
C GLU A 115 2.27 4.21 3.08
N ALA A 116 3.08 3.61 2.21
CA ALA A 116 4.51 3.43 2.39
C ALA A 116 5.31 4.74 2.38
N GLN A 117 4.73 5.86 1.92
CA GLN A 117 5.36 7.18 2.02
C GLN A 117 5.67 7.55 3.48
N ASN A 118 4.93 6.95 4.42
CA ASN A 118 5.04 7.13 5.85
C ASN A 118 6.03 6.16 6.53
N CYS A 119 6.77 5.35 5.76
CA CYS A 119 7.80 4.46 6.29
C CYS A 119 9.19 5.13 6.28
N THR A 120 10.04 4.78 7.25
CA THR A 120 11.47 5.12 7.17
C THR A 120 12.22 4.16 6.21
N PRO A 121 13.43 4.53 5.74
CA PRO A 121 14.26 3.62 4.94
C PRO A 121 14.56 2.28 5.64
N GLU A 122 14.76 2.30 6.96
CA GLU A 122 15.00 1.09 7.76
C GLU A 122 13.78 0.18 7.78
N GLU A 123 12.57 0.74 7.87
CA GLU A 123 11.32 -0.02 7.87
C GLU A 123 11.05 -0.66 6.51
N ILE A 124 11.24 0.08 5.41
CA ILE A 124 11.08 -0.49 4.07
C ILE A 124 12.14 -1.57 3.81
N LYS A 125 13.41 -1.32 4.17
CA LYS A 125 14.47 -2.33 4.06
C LYS A 125 14.13 -3.58 4.88
N MET A 126 13.68 -3.41 6.12
CA MET A 126 13.24 -4.52 6.97
C MET A 126 12.15 -5.33 6.27
N PHE A 127 11.11 -4.66 5.76
CA PHE A 127 9.98 -5.27 5.07
C PHE A 127 10.39 -6.01 3.79
N MET A 128 11.16 -5.37 2.90
CA MET A 128 11.61 -5.96 1.63
C MET A 128 12.48 -7.19 1.84
N THR A 129 13.27 -7.24 2.91
CA THR A 129 14.08 -8.44 3.24
C THR A 129 13.26 -9.62 3.78
N ARG A 130 11.94 -9.47 3.94
CA ARG A 130 11.04 -10.57 4.33
C ARG A 130 10.47 -11.31 3.10
N ILE A 131 10.67 -10.80 1.88
CA ILE A 131 10.17 -11.41 0.64
C ILE A 131 10.73 -12.83 0.51
N GLY A 132 9.84 -13.80 0.34
CA GLY A 132 10.17 -15.21 0.18
C GLY A 132 9.73 -15.77 -1.17
N GLU A 133 9.78 -17.09 -1.31
CA GLU A 133 9.49 -17.77 -2.57
C GLU A 133 8.01 -17.70 -2.93
N GLN A 134 7.71 -17.68 -4.24
CA GLN A 134 6.35 -17.66 -4.78
C GLN A 134 5.48 -16.55 -4.17
N SER A 135 6.09 -15.40 -3.88
CA SER A 135 5.39 -14.25 -3.33
C SER A 135 5.35 -13.08 -4.30
N THR A 136 4.30 -12.28 -4.16
CA THR A 136 4.17 -11.00 -4.81
C THR A 136 3.99 -9.95 -3.74
N VAL A 137 4.82 -8.91 -3.78
CA VAL A 137 4.79 -7.82 -2.82
C VAL A 137 4.48 -6.51 -3.54
N VAL A 138 3.46 -5.82 -3.06
CA VAL A 138 3.08 -4.50 -3.52
C VAL A 138 3.35 -3.50 -2.40
N ILE A 139 4.15 -2.49 -2.70
CA ILE A 139 4.39 -1.33 -1.82
C ILE A 139 3.67 -0.16 -2.48
N SER A 140 2.60 0.33 -1.87
CA SER A 140 1.80 1.45 -2.38
C SER A 140 1.96 2.69 -1.53
N GLY A 141 1.95 3.86 -2.17
CA GLY A 141 2.01 5.12 -1.47
C GLY A 141 1.88 6.33 -2.39
N ASP A 142 1.86 7.51 -1.79
CA ASP A 142 1.86 8.79 -2.49
C ASP A 142 3.02 9.64 -1.97
N LEU A 143 4.01 9.93 -2.83
CA LEU A 143 5.23 10.65 -2.43
C LEU A 143 4.94 12.10 -2.03
N SER A 144 3.83 12.70 -2.46
CA SER A 144 3.44 14.07 -2.05
C SER A 144 2.82 14.11 -0.64
N GLN A 145 2.25 13.00 -0.16
CA GLN A 145 1.49 12.93 1.10
C GLN A 145 2.31 12.33 2.26
N SER A 146 3.61 12.63 2.32
CA SER A 146 4.47 12.16 3.41
C SER A 146 4.15 12.89 4.73
N ASP A 147 3.62 12.17 5.72
CA ASP A 147 3.35 12.69 7.06
C ASP A 147 4.60 12.71 7.96
N ILE A 148 5.66 12.00 7.55
CA ILE A 148 6.92 11.93 8.30
C ILE A 148 7.84 13.11 7.96
N ARG A 149 8.57 13.61 8.96
CA ARG A 149 9.53 14.73 8.82
C ARG A 149 10.92 14.29 8.37
N CYS A 150 11.16 12.99 8.29
CA CYS A 150 12.43 12.41 7.86
C CYS A 150 12.40 12.04 6.37
N TYR A 151 13.55 11.60 5.86
CA TYR A 151 13.67 11.15 4.48
C TYR A 151 12.76 9.95 4.23
N SER A 152 11.93 10.02 3.18
CA SER A 152 10.95 8.98 2.87
C SER A 152 11.63 7.66 2.49
N GLY A 153 11.27 6.59 3.20
CA GLY A 153 11.73 5.24 2.87
C GLY A 153 11.24 4.77 1.50
N LEU A 154 10.06 5.22 1.07
CA LEU A 154 9.49 4.85 -0.23
C LEU A 154 10.37 5.38 -1.37
N HIS A 155 10.72 6.66 -1.32
CA HIS A 155 11.61 7.28 -2.29
C HIS A 155 13.00 6.60 -2.28
N ASP A 156 13.58 6.37 -1.10
CA ASP A 156 14.86 5.67 -0.94
C ASP A 156 14.85 4.29 -1.62
N ALA A 157 13.81 3.49 -1.36
CA ALA A 157 13.70 2.14 -1.86
C ALA A 157 13.59 2.08 -3.38
N ILE A 158 12.81 2.97 -3.99
CA ILE A 158 12.69 3.08 -5.45
C ILE A 158 14.06 3.39 -6.06
N CYS A 159 14.75 4.42 -5.55
CA CYS A 159 16.08 4.79 -6.05
C CYS A 159 17.09 3.65 -5.91
N ARG A 160 17.08 2.90 -4.80
CA ARG A 160 18.03 1.80 -4.58
C ARG A 160 17.73 0.55 -5.39
N THR A 161 16.46 0.30 -5.72
CA THR A 161 16.04 -0.98 -6.33
C THR A 161 15.67 -0.91 -7.81
N HIS A 162 15.79 0.26 -8.44
CA HIS A 162 15.47 0.47 -9.86
C HIS A 162 16.16 -0.52 -10.82
N ALA A 163 17.36 -1.00 -10.50
CA ALA A 163 18.12 -1.95 -11.33
C ALA A 163 17.93 -3.43 -10.94
N VAL A 164 17.15 -3.72 -9.89
CA VAL A 164 16.96 -5.09 -9.41
C VAL A 164 15.94 -5.81 -10.28
N LYS A 165 16.33 -6.98 -10.82
CA LYS A 165 15.45 -7.81 -11.65
C LYS A 165 14.22 -8.25 -10.84
N GLY A 166 13.04 -8.11 -11.45
CA GLY A 166 11.77 -8.47 -10.81
C GLY A 166 11.17 -7.36 -9.94
N VAL A 167 11.77 -6.17 -9.93
CA VAL A 167 11.19 -4.94 -9.40
C VAL A 167 10.51 -4.16 -10.53
N TYR A 168 9.30 -3.67 -10.28
CA TYR A 168 8.59 -2.78 -11.19
C TYR A 168 8.04 -1.57 -10.44
N VAL A 169 8.09 -0.41 -11.08
CA VAL A 169 7.48 0.82 -10.57
C VAL A 169 6.35 1.19 -11.50
N HIS A 170 5.15 1.34 -10.95
CA HIS A 170 3.99 1.85 -11.63
C HIS A 170 3.61 3.20 -11.03
N GLU A 171 3.63 4.23 -11.86
CA GLU A 171 3.13 5.54 -11.51
C GLU A 171 1.70 5.66 -12.05
N PHE A 172 0.76 5.89 -11.14
CA PHE A 172 -0.63 6.20 -11.43
C PHE A 172 -0.77 7.70 -11.57
N GLU A 173 -1.51 8.15 -12.58
CA GLU A 173 -1.69 9.55 -12.89
C GLU A 173 -3.04 10.06 -12.37
N TYR A 174 -3.22 11.39 -12.35
CA TYR A 174 -4.51 12.01 -12.00
C TYR A 174 -5.66 11.57 -12.91
N ALA A 175 -5.34 11.22 -14.17
CA ALA A 175 -6.31 10.65 -15.10
C ALA A 175 -6.93 9.34 -14.57
N ASP A 176 -6.18 8.58 -13.76
CA ASP A 176 -6.61 7.29 -13.19
C ASP A 176 -7.49 7.45 -11.95
N ILE A 177 -7.76 8.67 -11.48
CA ILE A 177 -8.66 8.90 -10.35
C ILE A 177 -10.07 8.47 -10.73
N VAL A 178 -10.61 7.49 -10.01
CA VAL A 178 -12.00 7.03 -10.19
C VAL A 178 -12.90 7.78 -9.20
N ARG A 179 -13.11 9.08 -9.46
CA ARG A 179 -14.02 9.97 -8.73
C ARG A 179 -14.75 10.91 -9.69
N SER A 180 -15.78 11.60 -9.20
CA SER A 180 -16.49 12.61 -9.98
C SER A 180 -15.56 13.76 -10.40
N ASP A 181 -15.87 14.40 -11.52
CA ASP A 181 -15.04 15.46 -12.11
C ASP A 181 -14.79 16.60 -11.12
N ILE A 182 -15.81 17.03 -10.37
CA ILE A 182 -15.66 18.05 -9.33
C ILE A 182 -14.64 17.69 -8.24
N VAL A 183 -14.53 16.41 -7.87
CA VAL A 183 -13.54 15.98 -6.86
C VAL A 183 -12.14 15.97 -7.46
N LYS A 184 -11.98 15.62 -8.74
CA LYS A 184 -10.71 15.74 -9.45
C LYS A 184 -10.26 17.18 -9.53
N ASP A 185 -11.17 18.08 -9.91
CA ASP A 185 -10.90 19.52 -10.00
C ASP A 185 -10.47 20.10 -8.65
N ILE A 186 -11.15 19.72 -7.55
CA ILE A 186 -10.77 20.13 -6.19
C ILE A 186 -9.35 19.65 -5.86
N ILE A 187 -9.03 18.38 -6.10
CA ILE A 187 -7.69 17.83 -5.82
C ILE A 187 -6.62 18.63 -6.60
N MET A 188 -6.84 18.85 -7.90
CA MET A 188 -5.92 19.62 -8.73
C MET A 188 -5.70 21.05 -8.22
N CYS A 189 -6.75 21.72 -7.74
CA CYS A 189 -6.64 23.07 -7.18
C CYS A 189 -5.73 23.14 -5.94
N TYR A 190 -5.78 22.12 -5.08
CA TYR A 190 -4.94 22.06 -3.88
C TYR A 190 -3.50 21.65 -4.19
N ASP A 191 -3.30 20.70 -5.11
CA ASP A 191 -1.95 20.25 -5.50
C ASP A 191 -1.17 21.34 -6.25
N ASP A 192 -1.84 22.14 -7.09
CA ASP A 192 -1.25 23.31 -7.74
C ASP A 192 -0.81 24.38 -6.73
N ALA A 193 -1.58 24.54 -5.65
CA ALA A 193 -1.24 25.46 -4.57
C ALA A 193 -0.02 24.98 -3.79
N GLU A 194 0.08 23.67 -3.50
CA GLU A 194 1.24 23.09 -2.82
C GLU A 194 2.52 23.15 -3.68
N HIS A 195 2.44 22.85 -4.98
CA HIS A 195 3.57 23.00 -5.91
C HIS A 195 4.06 24.45 -5.98
N LYS A 196 3.14 25.42 -6.02
CA LYS A 196 3.50 26.86 -5.96
C LYS A 196 4.15 27.22 -4.62
N MET A 197 3.70 26.64 -3.51
CA MET A 197 4.24 26.92 -2.19
C MET A 197 5.61 26.27 -1.93
N GLN A 198 5.87 25.07 -2.46
CA GLN A 198 7.18 24.44 -2.43
C GLN A 198 8.21 25.25 -3.21
N LYS A 199 7.87 25.68 -4.43
CA LYS A 199 8.75 26.53 -5.25
C LYS A 199 9.09 27.84 -4.56
N TYR A 200 8.10 28.48 -3.92
CA TYR A 200 8.30 29.71 -3.14
C TYR A 200 9.24 29.51 -1.93
N ARG A 201 9.22 28.32 -1.31
CA ARG A 201 10.11 27.97 -0.20
C ARG A 201 11.54 27.65 -0.65
N SER A 202 11.70 27.05 -1.83
CA SER A 202 13.00 26.77 -2.44
C SER A 202 13.70 28.05 -2.92
N ASP A 203 12.95 29.01 -3.45
CA ASP A 203 13.48 30.28 -3.95
C ASP A 203 13.84 31.29 -2.83
N CYS A 204 13.45 31.00 -1.58
CA CYS A 204 13.74 31.82 -0.40
C CYS A 204 14.84 31.23 0.52
N GLY A 205 15.53 30.16 0.10
CA GLY A 205 16.55 29.45 0.87
C GLY A 205 17.98 29.70 0.38
#